data_AF-A0A3C0PFB0-F1
#
_entry.id   AF-A0A3C0PFB0-F1
#
_cell.length_a   1.000
_cell.length_b   1.000
_cell.length_c   1.000
_cell.angle_alpha   90.00
_cell.angle_beta   90.00
_cell.angle_gamma   90.00
#
_symmetry.space_group_name_H-M   'P 1'
#
loop_
_entity.id
_entity.type
_entity.pdbx_description
1 polymer ?
#
loop_
_entity_poly.entity_id
_entity_poly.type
_entity_poly.pdbx_seq_one_letter_code
_entity_poly.pdbx_strand_id
1 'polypeptide(L)'
;MSHRERDPFKIDETKCRIFERDHFRCMYPGCMKSATELAHHIGQGNHQIGIIKTTWNIEFKEQRNYRFIEAHVIHNDLNMSASCRKHNSYFNIGGNPGKVTEKLKEIRENLIQRGVI
;
A
#
# COMPACT_ATOMS: atom_id res chain seq x y z
N MET A 1 -8.42 -5.54 -21.24
CA MET A 1 -7.16 -4.76 -21.19
C MET A 1 -6.13 -5.60 -20.44
N SER A 2 -5.01 -5.91 -21.10
CA SER A 2 -4.04 -6.93 -20.66
C SER A 2 -3.19 -6.50 -19.47
N HIS A 3 -2.81 -7.49 -18.66
CA HIS A 3 -1.94 -7.47 -17.48
C HIS A 3 -0.49 -6.97 -17.70
N ARG A 4 -0.20 -6.31 -18.81
CA ARG A 4 1.13 -5.84 -19.24
C ARG A 4 0.88 -4.39 -19.65
N GLU A 5 1.31 -3.36 -18.93
CA GLU A 5 2.71 -2.99 -18.68
C GLU A 5 2.86 -2.37 -17.29
N ARG A 6 2.99 -3.18 -16.23
CA ARG A 6 3.65 -2.67 -15.03
C ARG A 6 5.14 -2.80 -15.29
N ASP A 7 5.82 -1.67 -15.40
CA ASP A 7 7.27 -1.60 -15.57
C ASP A 7 7.94 -2.37 -14.41
N PRO A 8 8.53 -3.55 -14.66
CA PRO A 8 9.10 -4.39 -13.62
C PRO A 8 10.23 -3.67 -12.87
N PHE A 9 10.95 -2.76 -13.54
CA PHE A 9 12.00 -1.96 -12.91
C PHE A 9 11.44 -1.07 -11.80
N LYS A 10 10.26 -0.47 -11.99
CA LYS A 10 9.60 0.35 -10.95
C LYS A 10 9.07 -0.45 -9.77
N ILE A 11 8.67 -1.71 -10.00
CA ILE A 11 8.22 -2.61 -8.93
C ILE A 11 9.42 -3.00 -8.05
N ASP A 12 10.56 -3.32 -8.65
CA ASP A 12 11.75 -3.73 -7.92
C ASP A 12 12.43 -2.56 -7.21
N GLU A 13 12.41 -1.36 -7.79
CA GLU A 13 12.82 -0.13 -7.09
C GLU A 13 11.94 0.17 -5.86
N THR A 14 10.62 0.00 -5.98
CA THR A 14 9.70 0.20 -4.85
C THR A 14 9.93 -0.82 -3.75
N LYS A 15 10.16 -2.09 -4.11
CA LYS A 15 10.53 -3.14 -3.15
C LYS A 15 11.84 -2.85 -2.44
N CYS A 16 12.89 -2.49 -3.17
CA CYS A 16 14.19 -2.18 -2.58
C CYS A 16 14.09 -1.00 -1.62
N ARG A 17 13.40 0.09 -2.02
CA ARG A 17 13.18 1.25 -1.14
C ARG A 17 12.46 0.90 0.16
N ILE A 18 11.43 0.04 0.10
CA ILE A 18 10.71 -0.40 1.30
C ILE A 18 11.60 -1.28 2.19
N PHE A 19 12.35 -2.22 1.61
CA PHE A 19 13.28 -3.05 2.38
C PHE A 19 14.40 -2.24 3.01
N GLU A 20 14.96 -1.25 2.31
CA GLU A 20 15.97 -0.34 2.86
C GLU A 20 15.40 0.51 4.01
N ARG A 21 14.22 1.10 3.83
CA ARG A 21 13.48 1.85 4.87
C ARG A 21 13.29 1.00 6.13
N ASP A 22 12.96 -0.27 5.96
CA ASP A 22 12.67 -1.21 7.05
C ASP A 22 13.92 -2.02 7.47
N HIS A 23 15.12 -1.59 7.06
CA HIS A 23 16.42 -2.21 7.37
C HIS A 23 16.50 -3.72 7.08
N PHE A 24 15.79 -4.18 6.05
CA PHE A 24 15.66 -5.58 5.68
C PHE A 24 15.15 -6.47 6.83
N ARG A 25 14.41 -5.89 7.79
CA ARG A 25 13.81 -6.58 8.93
C ARG A 25 12.30 -6.62 8.82
N CYS A 26 11.72 -7.66 9.41
CA CYS A 26 10.28 -7.77 9.55
C CYS A 26 9.76 -6.68 10.50
N MET A 27 8.80 -5.88 10.04
CA MET A 27 8.24 -4.77 10.83
C MET A 27 7.21 -5.21 11.90
N TYR A 28 7.00 -6.52 12.06
CA TYR A 28 6.12 -7.03 13.12
C TYR A 28 6.76 -6.77 14.50
N PRO A 29 6.05 -6.16 15.45
CA PRO A 29 6.60 -5.86 16.77
C PRO A 29 7.22 -7.08 17.45
N GLY A 30 8.50 -6.98 17.84
CA GLY A 30 9.25 -8.05 18.48
C GLY A 30 9.76 -9.15 17.54
N CYS A 31 9.59 -9.03 16.22
CA CYS A 31 10.15 -9.98 15.26
C CYS A 31 11.56 -9.58 14.81
N MET A 32 12.56 -10.41 15.10
CA MET A 32 13.96 -10.17 14.70
C MET A 32 14.35 -10.78 13.34
N LYS A 33 13.42 -11.45 12.65
CA LYS A 33 13.69 -12.12 11.37
C LYS A 33 13.92 -11.11 10.25
N SER A 34 14.75 -11.49 9.28
CA SER A 34 14.89 -10.77 8.03
C SER A 34 13.55 -10.72 7.28
N ALA A 35 13.30 -9.61 6.60
CA ALA A 35 12.20 -9.50 5.66
C ALA A 35 12.50 -10.32 4.41
N THR A 36 11.49 -11.03 3.93
CA THR A 36 11.57 -11.83 2.70
C THR A 36 10.47 -11.46 1.72
N GLU A 37 9.49 -10.68 2.16
CA GLU A 37 8.27 -10.35 1.42
C GLU A 37 7.82 -8.93 1.75
N LEU A 38 7.03 -8.34 0.85
CA LEU A 38 6.24 -7.16 1.17
C LEU A 38 4.83 -7.58 1.57
N ALA A 39 4.34 -7.01 2.67
CA ALA A 39 2.96 -7.14 3.11
C ALA A 39 2.20 -5.85 2.79
N HIS A 40 1.03 -5.98 2.16
CA HIS A 40 0.13 -4.84 1.95
C HIS A 40 -0.73 -4.64 3.19
N HIS A 41 -0.87 -3.38 3.63
CA HIS A 41 -1.81 -3.01 4.67
C HIS A 41 -3.25 -3.11 4.14
N ILE A 42 -3.49 -2.54 2.97
CA ILE A 42 -4.75 -2.62 2.23
C ILE A 42 -4.55 -3.53 1.01
N GLY A 43 -5.31 -4.62 0.93
CA GLY A 43 -5.17 -5.64 -0.11
C GLY A 43 -5.54 -5.18 -1.52
N GLN A 44 -4.88 -5.78 -2.52
CA GLN A 44 -4.99 -5.45 -3.94
C GLN A 44 -6.15 -6.13 -4.71
N GLY A 45 -7.09 -6.80 -4.02
CA GLY A 45 -8.21 -7.48 -4.70
C GLY A 45 -9.17 -6.48 -5.35
N ASN A 46 -9.78 -6.82 -6.49
CA ASN A 46 -10.70 -5.91 -7.21
C ASN A 46 -11.81 -5.34 -6.32
N HIS A 47 -12.37 -6.16 -5.42
CA HIS A 47 -13.36 -5.74 -4.43
C HIS A 47 -12.78 -4.71 -3.43
N GLN A 48 -11.58 -4.99 -2.89
CA GLN A 48 -10.57 -4.05 -2.37
C GLN A 48 -10.65 -2.66 -2.98
N ILE A 49 -10.23 -2.61 -4.23
CA ILE A 49 -10.02 -1.35 -4.95
C ILE A 49 -11.33 -0.59 -5.10
N GLY A 50 -12.45 -1.28 -5.34
CA GLY A 50 -13.78 -0.67 -5.43
C GLY A 50 -14.22 0.02 -4.13
N ILE A 51 -14.03 -0.65 -2.99
CA ILE A 51 -14.32 -0.07 -1.67
C ILE A 51 -13.43 1.15 -1.43
N ILE A 52 -12.11 1.01 -1.62
CA ILE A 52 -11.15 2.09 -1.36
C ILE A 52 -11.41 3.31 -2.25
N LYS A 53 -11.72 3.10 -3.53
CA LYS A 53 -12.14 4.17 -4.44
C LYS A 53 -13.36 4.92 -3.90
N THR A 54 -14.36 4.18 -3.43
CA THR A 54 -15.60 4.76 -2.89
C THR A 54 -15.30 5.56 -1.62
N THR A 55 -14.54 4.98 -0.69
CA THR A 55 -14.10 5.64 0.54
C THR A 55 -13.31 6.92 0.24
N TRP A 56 -12.34 6.87 -0.67
CA TRP A 56 -11.54 8.04 -1.06
C TRP A 56 -12.40 9.19 -1.57
N ASN A 57 -13.29 8.91 -2.52
CA ASN A 57 -14.11 9.93 -3.15
C ASN A 57 -15.12 10.54 -2.16
N ILE A 58 -15.60 9.77 -1.18
CA ILE A 58 -16.51 10.24 -0.13
C ILE A 58 -15.78 11.07 0.92
N GLU A 59 -14.68 10.55 1.48
CA GLU A 59 -13.93 11.15 2.59
C GLU A 59 -13.23 12.44 2.16
N PHE A 60 -12.61 12.44 0.97
CA PHE A 60 -11.77 13.56 0.51
C PHE A 60 -12.44 14.46 -0.53
N LYS A 61 -13.63 14.10 -1.00
CA LYS A 61 -14.35 14.82 -2.09
C LYS A 61 -13.53 14.92 -3.39
N GLU A 62 -12.65 13.96 -3.63
CA GLU A 62 -11.81 13.90 -4.83
C GLU A 62 -12.27 12.77 -5.74
N GLN A 63 -12.72 13.07 -6.96
CA GLN A 63 -13.17 12.04 -7.89
C GLN A 63 -11.99 11.30 -8.51
N ARG A 64 -11.56 10.20 -7.89
CA ARG A 64 -10.50 9.32 -8.40
C ARG A 64 -11.09 8.09 -9.08
N ASN A 65 -10.39 7.60 -10.10
CA ASN A 65 -10.74 6.38 -10.84
C ASN A 65 -9.96 5.16 -10.33
N TYR A 66 -10.31 3.96 -10.80
CA TYR A 66 -9.65 2.71 -10.39
C TYR A 66 -8.14 2.71 -10.63
N ARG A 67 -7.71 3.23 -11.79
CA ARG A 67 -6.30 3.29 -12.18
C ARG A 67 -5.49 4.16 -11.23
N PHE A 68 -6.06 5.28 -10.77
CA PHE A 68 -5.43 6.14 -9.78
C PHE A 68 -5.26 5.41 -8.44
N ILE A 69 -6.32 4.77 -7.94
CA ILE A 69 -6.28 4.06 -6.64
C ILE A 69 -5.27 2.92 -6.69
N GLU A 70 -5.26 2.14 -7.76
CA GLU A 70 -4.31 1.04 -7.93
C GLU A 70 -2.86 1.57 -7.94
N ALA A 71 -2.56 2.59 -8.74
CA ALA A 71 -1.21 3.09 -8.91
C ALA A 71 -0.68 3.90 -7.71
N HIS A 72 -1.53 4.71 -7.07
CA HIS A 72 -1.10 5.70 -6.07
C HIS A 72 -1.48 5.37 -4.63
N VAL A 73 -2.38 4.39 -4.42
CA VAL A 73 -2.81 3.97 -3.08
C VAL A 73 -2.40 2.53 -2.81
N ILE A 74 -2.82 1.58 -3.64
CA ILE A 74 -2.53 0.16 -3.40
C ILE A 74 -1.02 -0.11 -3.49
N HIS A 75 -0.36 0.43 -4.50
CA HIS A 75 1.08 0.28 -4.70
C HIS A 75 1.91 1.42 -4.09
N ASN A 76 1.33 2.18 -3.15
CA ASN A 76 2.07 3.18 -2.41
C ASN A 76 3.01 2.53 -1.38
N ASP A 77 4.24 3.04 -1.26
CA ASP A 77 5.24 2.57 -0.30
C ASP A 77 4.72 2.61 1.16
N LEU A 78 3.82 3.55 1.49
CA LEU A 78 3.19 3.66 2.82
C LEU A 78 2.09 2.61 3.07
N ASN A 79 1.54 2.01 2.00
CA ASN A 79 0.63 0.87 2.07
C ASN A 79 1.37 -0.47 2.16
N MET A 80 2.70 -0.46 2.23
CA MET A 80 3.52 -1.67 2.26
C MET A 80 4.51 -1.67 3.42
N SER A 81 4.75 -2.84 4.00
CA SER A 81 5.79 -3.07 5.00
C SER A 81 6.61 -4.30 4.68
N ALA A 82 7.89 -4.26 5.02
CA ALA A 82 8.76 -5.41 4.97
C ALA A 82 8.33 -6.45 6.01
N SER A 83 8.16 -7.70 5.57
CA SER A 83 7.67 -8.79 6.40
C SER A 83 8.47 -10.07 6.18
N CYS A 84 8.61 -10.86 7.24
CA CYS A 84 8.95 -12.27 7.10
C CYS A 84 7.71 -13.06 6.67
N ARG A 85 7.91 -14.24 6.07
CA ARG A 85 6.83 -15.14 5.64
C ARG A 85 5.79 -15.47 6.74
N LYS A 86 6.20 -15.50 8.01
CA LYS A 86 5.30 -15.84 9.14
C LYS A 86 4.28 -14.75 9.45
N HIS A 87 4.62 -13.48 9.26
CA HIS A 87 3.82 -12.34 9.73
C HIS A 87 3.17 -11.55 8.60
N ASN A 88 3.21 -12.02 7.35
CA ASN A 88 2.69 -11.26 6.21
C ASN A 88 1.21 -10.87 6.40
N SER A 89 0.38 -11.82 6.85
CA SER A 89 -1.05 -11.59 7.06
C SER A 89 -1.38 -10.62 8.19
N TYR A 90 -0.47 -10.39 9.15
CA TYR A 90 -0.70 -9.50 10.29
C TYR A 90 -0.93 -8.05 9.86
N PHE A 91 -0.26 -7.61 8.80
CA PHE A 91 -0.33 -6.22 8.35
C PHE A 91 -1.67 -5.89 7.69
N ASN A 92 -2.49 -6.87 7.34
CA ASN A 92 -3.75 -6.65 6.65
C ASN A 92 -4.76 -5.94 7.57
N ILE A 93 -5.01 -4.66 7.30
CA ILE A 93 -5.99 -3.83 8.00
C ILE A 93 -7.33 -3.74 7.25
N GLY A 94 -7.50 -4.47 6.14
CA GLY A 94 -8.69 -4.35 5.27
C GLY A 94 -10.03 -4.66 5.95
N GLY A 95 -10.01 -5.39 7.07
CA GLY A 95 -11.20 -5.64 7.91
C GLY A 95 -11.49 -4.56 8.96
N ASN A 96 -10.67 -3.50 9.04
CA ASN A 96 -10.82 -2.41 10.00
C ASN A 96 -10.98 -1.06 9.27
N PRO A 97 -12.23 -0.60 9.05
CA PRO A 97 -12.51 0.62 8.31
C PRO A 97 -11.82 1.88 8.88
N GLY A 98 -11.71 1.99 10.21
CA GLY A 98 -11.05 3.13 10.85
C GLY A 98 -9.57 3.21 10.48
N LYS A 99 -8.85 2.10 10.63
CA LYS A 99 -7.42 2.02 10.24
C LYS A 99 -7.21 2.22 8.74
N VAL A 100 -8.14 1.71 7.91
CA VAL A 100 -8.10 1.94 6.46
C VAL A 100 -8.18 3.44 6.18
N THR A 101 -9.15 4.16 6.75
CA THR A 101 -9.29 5.61 6.55
C THR A 101 -8.05 6.39 7.03
N GLU A 102 -7.48 6.02 8.19
CA GLU A 102 -6.22 6.61 8.69
C GLU A 102 -5.08 6.42 7.69
N LYS A 103 -4.90 5.20 7.18
CA LYS A 103 -3.87 4.91 6.17
C LYS A 103 -4.11 5.68 4.87
N LEU A 104 -5.37 5.85 4.46
CA LEU A 104 -5.70 6.66 3.28
C LEU A 104 -5.36 8.15 3.47
N LYS A 105 -5.57 8.70 4.68
CA LYS A 105 -5.18 10.08 5.03
C LYS A 105 -3.67 10.27 4.93
N GLU A 106 -2.90 9.37 5.51
CA GLU A 106 -1.43 9.37 5.45
C GLU A 106 -0.93 9.32 3.99
N ILE A 107 -1.49 8.42 3.17
CA ILE A 107 -1.15 8.32 1.75
C ILE A 107 -1.51 9.62 1.01
N ARG A 108 -2.69 10.19 1.28
CA ARG A 108 -3.13 11.43 0.64
C ARG A 108 -2.19 12.59 0.95
N GLU A 109 -1.79 12.77 2.21
CA GLU A 109 -0.84 13.79 2.63
C GLU A 109 0.51 13.62 1.91
N ASN A 110 1.01 12.39 1.78
CA ASN A 110 2.22 12.11 1.00
C ASN A 110 2.07 12.49 -0.49
N LEU A 111 0.91 12.20 -1.10
CA LEU A 111 0.68 12.55 -2.50
C LEU A 111 0.62 14.07 -2.73
N ILE A 112 0.04 14.83 -1.79
CA ILE A 112 0.04 16.30 -1.82
C ILE A 112 1.47 16.83 -1.71
N GLN A 113 2.25 16.35 -0.73
CA GLN A 113 3.64 16.77 -0.52
C GLN A 113 4.53 16.50 -1.75
N ARG A 114 4.20 15.48 -2.53
CA ARG A 114 4.89 15.12 -3.77
C ARG A 114 4.34 15.83 -5.01
N GLY A 115 3.30 16.65 -4.89
CA GLY A 115 2.67 17.35 -6.02
C GLY A 115 1.97 16.42 -7.01
N VAL A 116 1.55 15.22 -6.57
CA VAL A 116 0.81 14.27 -7.42
C VAL A 116 -0.67 14.65 -7.51
N ILE A 117 -1.21 15.22 -6.42
CA ILE A 117 -2.59 15.70 -6.31
C ILE A 117 -2.66 17.07 -5.66
#